data_AF-A0A0P9FUJ1-F1
#
_entry.id   AF-A0A0P9FUJ1-F1
#
_cell.length_a   1.000
_cell.length_b   1.000
_cell.length_c   1.000
_cell.angle_alpha   90.00
_cell.angle_beta   90.00
_cell.angle_gamma   90.00
#
_symmetry.space_group_name_H-M   'P 1'
#
loop_
_entity.id
_entity.type
_entity.pdbx_description
1 polymer ?
#
loop_
_entity_poly.entity_id
_entity_poly.type
_entity_poly.pdbx_seq_one_letter_code
_entity_poly.pdbx_strand_id
1 'polypeptide(L)'
;MIIDKKLQNKWAELMHYERTGDVIKAAIAYCKTLEGHAQEKSFAWLCGYMAHVAADITIHPVVELKVGPYEQNQKAHRVCEMNQDAFIWQRLNLGEIGYADRVELNIGSCTNANNELDDDIKQIWRICLEQTHPEYTKNVAPDFDAWHSGFQFVVNNAEESHRLFPWARHVGVDHGLTYPMFEEVDLDFITQLETPQGKMHYNDVFDLAIENIKYYITIIANSIFSDTPCDVICNWNLDTGKDETNKLTAWEH
;
A
#
# COMPACT_ATOMS: atom_id res chain seq x y z
N MET A 1 -9.90 -22.67 -15.65
CA MET A 1 -8.47 -23.04 -15.80
C MET A 1 -7.78 -22.68 -14.49
N ILE A 2 -7.46 -23.65 -13.62
CA ILE A 2 -6.99 -23.43 -12.23
C ILE A 2 -5.44 -23.37 -12.23
N ILE A 3 -4.87 -22.62 -13.17
CA ILE A 3 -3.44 -22.30 -13.24
C ILE A 3 -3.20 -20.81 -12.85
N ASP A 4 -4.24 -19.99 -12.80
CA ASP A 4 -4.09 -18.53 -12.87
C ASP A 4 -3.86 -17.80 -11.54
N LYS A 5 -4.70 -18.03 -10.52
CA LYS A 5 -4.78 -17.11 -9.36
C LYS A 5 -3.53 -17.09 -8.48
N LYS A 6 -2.89 -18.24 -8.26
CA LYS A 6 -1.66 -18.30 -7.45
C LYS A 6 -0.47 -17.62 -8.14
N LEU A 7 -0.41 -17.72 -9.47
CA LEU A 7 0.62 -17.04 -10.25
C LEU A 7 0.36 -15.52 -10.24
N GLN A 8 -0.88 -15.08 -10.46
CA GLN A 8 -1.21 -13.65 -10.38
C GLN A 8 -0.96 -13.07 -8.97
N ASN A 9 -1.28 -13.81 -7.89
CA ASN A 9 -1.01 -13.37 -6.52
C ASN A 9 0.48 -13.13 -6.23
N LYS A 10 1.38 -13.85 -6.92
CA LYS A 10 2.83 -13.67 -6.74
C LYS A 10 3.29 -12.27 -7.16
N TRP A 11 2.56 -11.56 -8.03
CA TRP A 11 2.86 -10.17 -8.34
C TRP A 11 2.79 -9.26 -7.11
N ALA A 12 1.81 -9.49 -6.24
CA ALA A 12 1.70 -8.74 -4.98
C ALA A 12 2.88 -9.05 -4.05
N GLU A 13 3.32 -10.31 -3.96
CA GLU A 13 4.50 -10.69 -3.18
C GLU A 13 5.77 -10.01 -3.69
N LEU A 14 5.99 -10.03 -5.02
CA LEU A 14 7.14 -9.38 -5.63
C LEU A 14 7.18 -7.89 -5.31
N MET A 15 6.06 -7.17 -5.46
CA MET A 15 6.00 -5.73 -5.14
C MET A 15 6.13 -5.41 -3.65
N HIS A 16 5.83 -6.34 -2.73
CA HIS A 16 5.95 -6.12 -1.29
C HIS A 16 7.32 -6.51 -0.70
N TYR A 17 8.05 -7.42 -1.35
CA TYR A 17 9.26 -8.03 -0.78
C TYR A 17 10.51 -7.85 -1.61
N GLU A 18 10.37 -7.76 -2.92
CA GLU A 18 11.49 -7.83 -3.84
C GLU A 18 11.59 -6.54 -4.65
N ARG A 19 12.71 -5.84 -4.48
CA ARG A 19 13.05 -4.71 -5.36
C ARG A 19 12.01 -3.58 -5.34
N THR A 20 11.33 -3.37 -4.21
CA THR A 20 10.30 -2.35 -4.01
C THR A 20 10.75 -0.94 -4.43
N GLY A 21 11.98 -0.57 -4.10
CA GLY A 21 12.60 0.70 -4.49
C GLY A 21 12.92 0.77 -5.97
N ASP A 22 13.34 -0.34 -6.58
CA ASP A 22 13.57 -0.40 -8.02
C ASP A 22 12.27 -0.22 -8.81
N VAL A 23 11.12 -0.70 -8.30
CA VAL A 23 9.79 -0.47 -8.90
C VAL A 23 9.50 1.03 -8.92
N ILE A 24 9.75 1.74 -7.82
CA ILE A 24 9.56 3.19 -7.73
C ILE A 24 10.51 3.92 -8.68
N LYS A 25 11.79 3.51 -8.75
CA LYS A 25 12.78 4.12 -9.65
C LYS A 25 12.43 3.90 -11.13
N ALA A 26 11.91 2.72 -11.49
CA ALA A 26 11.40 2.45 -12.83
C ALA A 26 10.20 3.34 -13.17
N ALA A 27 9.28 3.53 -12.22
CA ALA A 27 8.13 4.42 -12.37
C ALA A 27 8.55 5.89 -12.58
N ILE A 28 9.51 6.40 -11.78
CA ILE A 28 10.10 7.73 -11.94
C ILE A 28 10.69 7.88 -13.35
N ALA A 29 11.53 6.92 -13.77
CA ALA A 29 12.16 6.96 -15.08
C ALA A 29 11.12 6.98 -16.21
N TYR A 30 10.05 6.19 -16.10
CA TYR A 30 8.97 6.18 -17.08
C TYR A 30 8.18 7.50 -17.09
N CYS A 31 7.77 8.02 -15.93
CA CYS A 31 7.06 9.30 -15.81
C CYS A 31 7.80 10.45 -16.49
N LYS A 32 9.14 10.47 -16.44
CA LYS A 32 9.98 11.49 -17.09
C LYS A 32 9.94 11.44 -18.62
N THR A 33 9.47 10.34 -19.20
CA THR A 33 9.30 10.19 -20.65
C THR A 33 7.93 10.62 -21.15
N LEU A 34 7.00 10.93 -20.23
CA LEU A 34 5.63 11.33 -20.53
C LEU A 34 5.47 12.85 -20.45
N GLU A 35 4.42 13.37 -21.09
CA GLU A 35 4.01 14.77 -21.01
C GLU A 35 2.48 14.86 -20.87
N GLY A 36 1.99 15.99 -20.36
CA GLY A 36 0.55 16.28 -20.23
C GLY A 36 -0.19 15.26 -19.35
N HIS A 37 -1.44 14.93 -19.71
CA HIS A 37 -2.31 14.08 -18.90
C HIS A 37 -1.75 12.69 -18.60
N ALA A 38 -1.00 12.09 -19.53
CA ALA A 38 -0.39 10.78 -19.28
C ALA A 38 0.65 10.85 -18.14
N GLN A 39 1.44 11.93 -18.10
CA GLN A 39 2.39 12.17 -17.02
C GLN A 39 1.66 12.46 -15.70
N GLU A 40 0.61 13.29 -15.72
CA GLU A 40 -0.18 13.63 -14.53
C GLU A 40 -0.81 12.39 -13.89
N LYS A 41 -1.47 11.54 -14.68
CA LYS A 41 -2.07 10.28 -14.19
C LYS A 41 -1.01 9.31 -13.65
N SER A 42 0.07 9.12 -14.41
CA SER A 42 1.17 8.22 -14.03
C SER A 42 1.84 8.68 -12.73
N PHE A 43 2.05 10.00 -12.59
CA PHE A 43 2.59 10.59 -11.37
C PHE A 43 1.63 10.44 -10.19
N ALA A 44 0.31 10.66 -10.39
CA ALA A 44 -0.69 10.46 -9.35
C ALA A 44 -0.74 8.99 -8.88
N TRP A 45 -0.70 8.04 -9.81
CA TRP A 45 -0.63 6.61 -9.50
C TRP A 45 0.64 6.26 -8.70
N LEU A 46 1.80 6.79 -9.12
CA LEU A 46 3.05 6.63 -8.39
C LEU A 46 2.99 7.24 -6.98
N CYS A 47 2.36 8.40 -6.81
CA CYS A 47 2.15 9.00 -5.49
C CYS A 47 1.30 8.10 -4.59
N GLY A 48 0.25 7.48 -5.12
CA GLY A 48 -0.56 6.49 -4.40
C GLY A 48 0.26 5.28 -3.94
N TYR A 49 1.07 4.72 -4.85
CA TYR A 49 1.95 3.59 -4.51
C TYR A 49 3.04 3.99 -3.50
N MET A 50 3.63 5.18 -3.63
CA MET A 50 4.61 5.67 -2.66
C MET A 50 3.96 5.94 -1.29
N ALA A 51 2.71 6.43 -1.25
CA ALA A 51 2.00 6.59 0.00
C ALA A 51 1.78 5.26 0.72
N HIS A 52 1.38 4.22 -0.04
CA HIS A 52 1.30 2.83 0.46
C HIS A 52 2.63 2.37 1.04
N VAL A 53 3.72 2.44 0.26
CA VAL A 53 5.05 2.01 0.69
C VAL A 53 5.50 2.76 1.94
N ALA A 54 5.36 4.08 1.97
CA ALA A 54 5.77 4.92 3.10
C ALA A 54 4.98 4.59 4.38
N ALA A 55 3.68 4.31 4.27
CA ALA A 55 2.86 3.88 5.39
C ALA A 55 3.34 2.53 5.94
N ASP A 56 3.52 1.53 5.07
CA ASP A 56 3.96 0.19 5.45
C ASP A 56 5.32 0.21 6.17
N ILE A 57 6.32 0.89 5.60
CA ILE A 57 7.67 0.96 6.21
C ILE A 57 7.69 1.75 7.52
N THR A 58 6.67 2.56 7.79
CA THR A 58 6.51 3.27 9.05
C THR A 58 5.78 2.40 10.08
N ILE A 59 4.63 1.83 9.71
CA ILE A 59 3.69 1.20 10.64
C ILE A 59 4.07 -0.25 10.95
N HIS A 60 4.46 -1.06 9.95
CA HIS A 60 4.72 -2.47 10.17
C HIS A 60 5.85 -2.79 11.17
N PRO A 61 6.94 -2.00 11.31
CA PRO A 61 7.87 -2.16 12.42
C PRO A 61 7.19 -2.13 13.80
N VAL A 62 6.17 -1.28 13.98
CA VAL A 62 5.41 -1.17 15.24
C VAL A 62 4.48 -2.37 15.42
N VAL A 63 3.83 -2.82 14.33
CA VAL A 63 2.99 -4.01 14.38
C VAL A 63 3.82 -5.27 14.69
N GLU A 64 4.97 -5.45 14.04
CA GLU A 64 5.91 -6.55 14.32
C GLU A 64 6.39 -6.52 15.77
N LEU A 65 6.70 -5.35 16.34
CA LEU A 65 7.06 -5.22 17.76
C LEU A 65 5.89 -5.58 18.70
N LYS A 66 4.65 -5.32 18.29
CA LYS A 66 3.45 -5.59 19.08
C LYS A 66 3.02 -7.05 19.07
N VAL A 67 3.02 -7.70 17.90
CA VAL A 67 2.45 -9.05 17.72
C VAL A 67 3.45 -10.11 17.25
N GLY A 68 4.70 -9.72 16.99
CA GLY A 68 5.73 -10.59 16.44
C GLY A 68 5.74 -10.65 14.91
N PRO A 69 6.67 -11.43 14.32
CA PRO A 69 6.86 -11.44 12.87
C PRO A 69 5.64 -11.98 12.12
N TYR A 70 5.36 -11.39 10.95
CA TYR A 70 4.13 -11.63 10.19
C TYR A 70 3.91 -13.11 9.86
N GLU A 71 4.93 -13.83 9.38
CA GLU A 71 4.81 -15.22 8.93
C GLU A 71 4.21 -16.15 9.99
N GLN A 72 4.53 -15.95 11.27
CA GLN A 72 4.02 -16.75 12.38
C GLN A 72 2.76 -16.16 13.03
N ASN A 73 2.45 -14.88 12.77
CA ASN A 73 1.43 -14.10 13.51
C ASN A 73 0.38 -13.44 12.61
N GLN A 74 0.17 -13.90 11.38
CA GLN A 74 -0.70 -13.26 10.37
C GLN A 74 -2.09 -12.83 10.89
N LYS A 75 -2.76 -13.67 11.70
CA LYS A 75 -4.07 -13.32 12.28
C LYS A 75 -3.94 -12.19 13.30
N ALA A 76 -2.95 -12.24 14.19
CA ALA A 76 -2.73 -11.22 15.20
C ALA A 76 -2.31 -9.89 14.55
N HIS A 77 -1.52 -9.95 13.47
CA HIS A 77 -1.14 -8.80 12.65
C HIS A 77 -2.36 -8.08 12.10
N ARG A 78 -3.24 -8.81 11.40
CA ARG A 78 -4.50 -8.27 10.87
C ARG A 78 -5.37 -7.68 11.97
N VAL A 79 -5.47 -8.34 13.12
CA VAL A 79 -6.25 -7.81 14.25
C VAL A 79 -5.67 -6.50 14.76
N CYS A 80 -4.34 -6.39 14.86
CA CYS A 80 -3.67 -5.15 15.26
C CYS A 80 -3.96 -4.02 14.26
N GLU A 81 -3.75 -4.26 12.98
CA GLU A 81 -4.01 -3.30 11.88
C GLU A 81 -5.48 -2.85 11.86
N MET A 82 -6.42 -3.77 11.96
CA MET A 82 -7.85 -3.45 11.94
C MET A 82 -8.29 -2.57 13.13
N ASN A 83 -7.70 -2.77 14.32
CA ASN A 83 -7.96 -1.91 15.48
C ASN A 83 -7.37 -0.50 15.28
N GLN A 84 -6.16 -0.44 14.74
CA GLN A 84 -5.45 0.80 14.42
C GLN A 84 -6.19 1.62 13.36
N ASP A 85 -6.63 0.99 12.27
CA ASP A 85 -7.46 1.57 11.23
C ASP A 85 -8.81 2.09 11.80
N ALA A 86 -9.53 1.26 12.56
CA ALA A 86 -10.82 1.65 13.16
C ALA A 86 -10.68 2.86 14.10
N PHE A 87 -9.55 2.93 14.82
CA PHE A 87 -9.22 4.07 15.67
C PHE A 87 -8.97 5.35 14.86
N ILE A 88 -8.15 5.27 13.81
CA ILE A 88 -7.79 6.44 12.97
C ILE A 88 -8.95 6.89 12.10
N TRP A 89 -9.87 6.00 11.71
CA TRP A 89 -11.04 6.34 10.91
C TRP A 89 -11.83 7.53 11.48
N GLN A 90 -12.03 7.56 12.79
CA GLN A 90 -12.68 8.68 13.47
C GLN A 90 -11.87 9.98 13.38
N ARG A 91 -10.54 9.89 13.52
CA ARG A 91 -9.63 11.05 13.41
C ARG A 91 -9.70 11.68 12.03
N LEU A 92 -9.81 10.87 10.97
CA LEU A 92 -9.88 11.35 9.59
C LEU A 92 -11.24 11.98 9.25
N ASN A 93 -12.24 11.87 10.13
CA ASN A 93 -13.58 12.42 9.97
C ASN A 93 -14.21 12.03 8.61
N LEU A 94 -14.03 10.76 8.22
CA LEU A 94 -14.47 10.24 6.92
C LEU A 94 -15.94 9.78 6.91
N GLY A 95 -16.66 9.95 8.03
CA GLY A 95 -18.03 9.47 8.21
C GLY A 95 -18.08 8.17 9.03
N GLU A 96 -19.23 7.50 9.03
CA GLU A 96 -19.37 6.21 9.70
C GLU A 96 -18.54 5.13 9.00
N ILE A 97 -18.06 4.17 9.78
CA ILE A 97 -17.37 2.98 9.29
C ILE A 97 -18.31 2.21 8.35
N GLY A 98 -17.96 2.16 7.05
CA GLY A 98 -18.77 1.53 6.00
C GLY A 98 -19.51 2.50 5.05
N TYR A 99 -19.47 3.82 5.27
CA TYR A 99 -19.92 4.83 4.31
C TYR A 99 -18.82 5.08 3.26
N ALA A 100 -18.56 4.09 2.41
CA ALA A 100 -17.34 4.02 1.61
C ALA A 100 -17.45 4.60 0.18
N ASP A 101 -18.46 5.42 -0.13
CA ASP A 101 -18.56 6.19 -1.39
C ASP A 101 -17.23 6.89 -1.76
N ARG A 102 -16.46 7.34 -0.76
CA ARG A 102 -15.15 7.98 -0.97
C ARG A 102 -14.03 7.02 -1.40
N VAL A 103 -14.12 5.73 -1.03
CA VAL A 103 -13.15 4.68 -1.37
C VAL A 103 -13.45 4.11 -2.76
N GLU A 104 -14.73 3.89 -3.09
CA GLU A 104 -15.18 3.52 -4.44
C GLU A 104 -14.70 4.55 -5.48
N LEU A 105 -14.80 5.84 -5.13
CA LEU A 105 -14.40 6.94 -6.01
C LEU A 105 -12.87 7.15 -6.17
N ASN A 106 -12.02 6.43 -5.41
CA ASN A 106 -10.56 6.52 -5.57
C ASN A 106 -10.06 5.56 -6.67
N ILE A 107 -9.54 4.38 -6.29
CA ILE A 107 -9.01 3.40 -7.25
C ILE A 107 -10.12 2.84 -8.13
N GLY A 108 -11.35 2.73 -7.62
CA GLY A 108 -12.49 2.22 -8.38
C GLY A 108 -12.85 3.10 -9.58
N SER A 109 -12.55 4.41 -9.53
CA SER A 109 -12.84 5.34 -10.64
C SER A 109 -11.70 5.49 -11.65
N CYS A 110 -10.55 4.82 -11.43
CA CYS A 110 -9.40 4.82 -12.33
C CYS A 110 -9.63 3.96 -13.58
N THR A 111 -10.72 4.19 -14.31
CA THR A 111 -11.13 3.37 -15.45
C THR A 111 -11.06 4.09 -16.79
N ASN A 112 -10.86 3.31 -17.85
CA ASN A 112 -11.05 3.75 -19.24
C ASN A 112 -12.54 3.69 -19.64
N ALA A 113 -12.84 4.02 -20.90
CA ALA A 113 -14.22 4.05 -21.43
C ALA A 113 -14.93 2.68 -21.43
N ASN A 114 -14.20 1.57 -21.25
CA ASN A 114 -14.75 0.22 -21.17
C ASN A 114 -14.96 -0.26 -19.73
N ASN A 115 -14.76 0.61 -18.72
CA ASN A 115 -14.73 0.26 -17.29
C ASN A 115 -13.60 -0.72 -16.91
N GLU A 116 -12.54 -0.79 -17.72
CA GLU A 116 -11.29 -1.47 -17.39
C GLU A 116 -10.32 -0.48 -16.75
N LEU A 117 -9.23 -0.93 -16.12
CA LEU A 117 -8.24 -0.02 -15.53
C LEU A 117 -7.67 0.92 -16.62
N ASP A 118 -7.46 2.19 -16.29
CA ASP A 118 -6.97 3.22 -17.23
C ASP A 118 -5.68 2.79 -17.96
N ASP A 119 -5.60 3.08 -19.25
CA ASP A 119 -4.54 2.57 -20.12
C ASP A 119 -3.15 3.15 -19.77
N ASP A 120 -3.08 4.42 -19.33
CA ASP A 120 -1.82 5.04 -18.89
C ASP A 120 -1.35 4.40 -17.58
N ILE A 121 -2.28 4.11 -16.67
CA ILE A 121 -2.00 3.42 -15.40
C ILE A 121 -1.51 1.98 -15.65
N LYS A 122 -2.16 1.23 -16.54
CA LYS A 122 -1.69 -0.10 -16.96
C LYS A 122 -0.28 -0.03 -17.53
N GLN A 123 -0.02 0.98 -18.35
CA GLN A 123 1.25 1.13 -19.04
C GLN A 123 2.42 1.38 -18.07
N ILE A 124 2.28 2.32 -17.12
CA ILE A 124 3.33 2.55 -16.11
C ILE A 124 3.54 1.30 -15.26
N TRP A 125 2.47 0.65 -14.81
CA TRP A 125 2.57 -0.52 -13.95
C TRP A 125 3.27 -1.68 -14.68
N ARG A 126 2.89 -1.94 -15.93
CA ARG A 126 3.55 -2.94 -16.79
C ARG A 126 5.04 -2.68 -16.94
N ILE A 127 5.42 -1.45 -17.29
CA ILE A 127 6.84 -1.10 -17.49
C ILE A 127 7.64 -1.34 -16.22
N CYS A 128 7.10 -0.97 -15.05
CA CYS A 128 7.78 -1.20 -13.79
C CYS A 128 8.02 -2.69 -13.55
N LEU A 129 6.98 -3.52 -13.68
CA LEU A 129 7.08 -4.97 -13.44
C LEU A 129 7.99 -5.68 -14.44
N GLU A 130 7.94 -5.30 -15.72
CA GLU A 130 8.81 -5.86 -16.77
C GLU A 130 10.28 -5.55 -16.51
N GLN A 131 10.60 -4.34 -16.03
CA GLN A 131 11.97 -3.92 -15.73
C GLN A 131 12.51 -4.53 -14.44
N THR A 132 11.69 -4.66 -13.40
CA THR A 132 12.14 -5.16 -12.10
C THR A 132 12.09 -6.68 -11.98
N HIS A 133 11.15 -7.34 -12.66
CA HIS A 133 10.99 -8.80 -12.62
C HIS A 133 10.89 -9.40 -14.04
N PRO A 134 11.92 -9.22 -14.90
CA PRO A 134 11.88 -9.67 -16.29
C PRO A 134 11.73 -11.20 -16.40
N GLU A 135 12.36 -11.97 -15.51
CA GLU A 135 12.26 -13.44 -15.54
C GLU A 135 10.87 -13.95 -15.18
N TYR A 136 10.15 -13.25 -14.29
CA TYR A 136 8.78 -13.64 -13.96
C TYR A 136 7.82 -13.25 -15.08
N THR A 137 7.98 -12.03 -15.63
CA THR A 137 7.12 -11.52 -16.71
C THR A 137 7.16 -12.38 -17.97
N LYS A 138 8.31 -13.02 -18.29
CA LYS A 138 8.42 -13.95 -19.43
C LYS A 138 7.42 -15.10 -19.37
N ASN A 139 7.04 -15.52 -18.16
CA ASN A 139 6.23 -16.71 -17.93
C ASN A 139 4.81 -16.37 -17.50
N VAL A 140 4.60 -15.23 -16.86
CA VAL A 140 3.31 -14.80 -16.31
C VAL A 140 3.15 -13.31 -16.58
N ALA A 141 2.25 -12.93 -17.49
CA ALA A 141 1.90 -11.52 -17.67
C ALA A 141 0.98 -11.07 -16.50
N PRO A 142 1.17 -9.87 -15.94
CA PRO A 142 0.26 -9.33 -14.94
C PRO A 142 -1.11 -9.05 -15.55
N ASP A 143 -2.17 -9.48 -14.85
CA ASP A 143 -3.56 -9.21 -15.22
C ASP A 143 -4.12 -8.05 -14.38
N PHE A 144 -3.92 -6.82 -14.87
CA PHE A 144 -4.32 -5.60 -14.17
C PHE A 144 -5.84 -5.43 -14.06
N ASP A 145 -6.59 -5.88 -15.06
CA ASP A 145 -8.05 -5.77 -15.07
C ASP A 145 -8.67 -6.76 -14.10
N ALA A 146 -8.15 -7.99 -14.01
CA ALA A 146 -8.57 -8.93 -12.99
C ALA A 146 -8.23 -8.43 -11.58
N TRP A 147 -7.07 -7.79 -11.39
CA TRP A 147 -6.73 -7.17 -10.11
C TRP A 147 -7.70 -6.03 -9.76
N HIS A 148 -7.96 -5.11 -10.70
CA HIS A 148 -8.83 -3.96 -10.49
C HIS A 148 -10.28 -4.35 -10.26
N SER A 149 -10.80 -5.29 -11.06
CA SER A 149 -12.13 -5.88 -10.86
C SER A 149 -12.24 -6.61 -9.52
N GLY A 150 -11.18 -7.31 -9.11
CA GLY A 150 -11.11 -7.96 -7.80
C GLY A 150 -11.11 -6.96 -6.65
N PHE A 151 -10.39 -5.84 -6.81
CA PHE A 151 -10.41 -4.73 -5.86
C PHE A 151 -11.80 -4.10 -5.77
N GLN A 152 -12.44 -3.75 -6.89
CA GLN A 152 -13.81 -3.21 -6.90
C GLN A 152 -14.83 -4.18 -6.30
N PHE A 153 -14.76 -5.47 -6.65
CA PHE A 153 -15.64 -6.49 -6.09
C PHE A 153 -15.50 -6.53 -4.58
N VAL A 154 -14.26 -6.51 -4.08
CA VAL A 154 -14.00 -6.37 -2.66
C VAL A 154 -14.69 -5.11 -2.19
N VAL A 155 -14.30 -3.91 -2.64
CA VAL A 155 -14.83 -2.59 -2.23
C VAL A 155 -16.35 -2.55 -2.06
N ASN A 156 -17.08 -3.02 -3.07
CA ASN A 156 -18.54 -2.99 -3.07
C ASN A 156 -19.17 -3.90 -1.99
N ASN A 157 -18.51 -5.02 -1.64
CA ASN A 157 -19.06 -5.99 -0.67
C ASN A 157 -18.83 -5.61 0.81
N ALA A 158 -17.93 -4.66 1.12
CA ALA A 158 -17.83 -4.11 2.49
C ALA A 158 -18.88 -3.05 2.75
N GLU A 159 -19.12 -2.20 1.77
CA GLU A 159 -20.09 -1.12 1.86
C GLU A 159 -21.47 -1.70 2.19
N GLU A 160 -21.83 -2.81 1.55
CA GLU A 160 -23.08 -3.52 1.84
C GLU A 160 -23.12 -4.23 3.21
N SER A 161 -21.98 -4.42 3.88
CA SER A 161 -21.89 -5.24 5.10
C SER A 161 -21.40 -4.53 6.37
N HIS A 162 -21.13 -3.22 6.33
CA HIS A 162 -20.45 -2.46 7.42
C HIS A 162 -19.10 -3.06 7.85
N ARG A 163 -18.47 -3.88 7.02
CA ARG A 163 -17.18 -4.53 7.30
C ARG A 163 -16.10 -3.80 6.54
N LEU A 164 -15.33 -2.89 7.12
CA LEU A 164 -14.21 -2.27 6.39
C LEU A 164 -13.28 -3.34 5.78
N PHE A 165 -12.63 -2.98 4.68
CA PHE A 165 -11.57 -3.80 4.10
C PHE A 165 -10.30 -3.69 4.90
N PRO A 166 -9.59 -4.81 5.10
CA PRO A 166 -8.17 -4.79 5.36
C PRO A 166 -7.50 -3.95 4.27
N TRP A 167 -7.03 -2.75 4.62
CA TRP A 167 -6.38 -1.82 3.70
C TRP A 167 -5.08 -2.41 3.13
N ALA A 168 -4.52 -3.43 3.79
CA ALA A 168 -3.34 -4.15 3.34
C ALA A 168 -3.57 -5.68 3.27
N ARG A 169 -3.13 -6.23 2.13
CA ARG A 169 -2.88 -7.64 1.81
C ARG A 169 -4.08 -8.59 1.57
N HIS A 170 -4.14 -9.07 0.33
CA HIS A 170 -4.97 -10.16 -0.20
C HIS A 170 -6.48 -9.98 0.04
N VAL A 171 -7.16 -9.51 -1.00
CA VAL A 171 -8.57 -9.79 -1.34
C VAL A 171 -8.90 -11.24 -0.97
N GLY A 172 -9.40 -11.39 0.26
CA GLY A 172 -9.40 -12.64 1.00
C GLY A 172 -10.27 -12.48 2.22
N VAL A 173 -11.58 -12.44 1.96
CA VAL A 173 -12.69 -12.48 2.94
C VAL A 173 -12.69 -13.80 3.76
N ASP A 174 -11.67 -14.65 3.65
CA ASP A 174 -11.66 -16.04 4.12
C ASP A 174 -11.15 -16.26 5.56
N HIS A 175 -11.02 -15.21 6.38
CA HIS A 175 -10.69 -15.37 7.81
C HIS A 175 -11.80 -15.01 8.79
N GLY A 176 -12.97 -14.56 8.30
CA GLY A 176 -14.10 -14.22 9.16
C GLY A 176 -13.81 -13.09 10.16
N LEU A 177 -12.84 -12.22 9.86
CA LEU A 177 -12.52 -11.05 10.67
C LEU A 177 -13.42 -9.88 10.25
N THR A 178 -13.93 -9.15 11.23
CA THR A 178 -14.71 -7.92 11.05
C THR A 178 -14.00 -6.78 11.77
N TYR A 179 -14.02 -5.59 11.20
CA TYR A 179 -13.47 -4.41 11.87
C TYR A 179 -14.22 -4.16 13.18
N PRO A 180 -13.49 -3.82 14.26
CA PRO A 180 -14.15 -3.37 15.48
C PRO A 180 -14.83 -2.03 15.22
N MET A 181 -15.96 -1.80 15.88
CA MET A 181 -16.48 -0.44 16.03
C MET A 181 -15.48 0.41 16.83
N PHE A 182 -15.57 1.74 16.73
CA PHE A 182 -14.63 2.61 17.44
C PHE A 182 -14.63 2.36 18.96
N GLU A 183 -15.80 2.09 19.54
CA GLU A 183 -15.97 1.78 20.96
C GLU A 183 -15.43 0.39 21.34
N GLU A 184 -15.20 -0.48 20.36
CA GLU A 184 -14.69 -1.85 20.52
C GLU A 184 -13.17 -1.93 20.25
N VAL A 185 -12.53 -0.82 19.87
CA VAL A 185 -11.09 -0.76 19.65
C VAL A 185 -10.35 -1.16 20.92
N ASP A 186 -9.48 -2.17 20.80
CA ASP A 186 -8.57 -2.57 21.85
C ASP A 186 -7.42 -1.56 21.98
N LEU A 187 -7.45 -0.80 23.09
CA LEU A 187 -6.48 0.25 23.38
C LEU A 187 -5.05 -0.27 23.60
N ASP A 188 -4.86 -1.58 23.77
CA ASP A 188 -3.53 -2.18 23.79
C ASP A 188 -2.84 -2.10 22.41
N PHE A 189 -3.60 -1.93 21.33
CA PHE A 189 -3.06 -1.66 19.97
C PHE A 189 -2.87 -0.17 19.66
N ILE A 190 -3.24 0.71 20.60
CA ILE A 190 -3.26 2.17 20.38
C ILE A 190 -2.30 2.90 21.32
N THR A 191 -2.22 2.46 22.57
CA THR A 191 -1.49 3.17 23.63
C THR A 191 -0.19 2.47 23.98
N GLN A 192 0.85 3.25 24.32
CA GLN A 192 2.14 2.74 24.81
C GLN A 192 2.78 1.67 23.88
N LEU A 193 2.61 1.85 22.57
CA LEU A 193 3.17 0.96 21.56
C LEU A 193 4.69 1.01 21.60
N GLU A 194 5.35 -0.14 21.65
CA GLU A 194 6.80 -0.20 21.46
C GLU A 194 7.12 0.20 20.02
N THR A 195 8.00 1.18 19.84
CA THR A 195 8.47 1.64 18.53
C THR A 195 10.00 1.69 18.49
N PRO A 196 10.61 1.84 17.30
CA PRO A 196 12.05 2.06 17.18
C PRO A 196 12.57 3.26 17.98
N GLN A 197 11.73 4.25 18.30
CA GLN A 197 12.09 5.46 19.05
C GLN A 197 11.54 5.48 20.50
N GLY A 198 11.11 4.32 21.02
CA GLY A 198 10.53 4.18 22.35
C GLY A 198 9.01 4.11 22.32
N LYS A 199 8.36 4.28 23.48
CA LYS A 199 6.90 4.12 23.57
C LYS A 199 6.16 5.30 22.98
N MET A 200 5.23 5.05 22.07
CA MET A 200 4.42 6.08 21.41
C MET A 200 2.92 5.77 21.47
N HIS A 201 2.09 6.79 21.31
CA HIS A 201 0.67 6.61 21.01
C HIS A 201 0.50 6.41 19.50
N TYR A 202 -0.49 5.64 19.06
CA TYR A 202 -0.67 5.35 17.64
C TYR A 202 -0.91 6.61 16.78
N ASN A 203 -1.55 7.65 17.35
CA ASN A 203 -1.64 8.96 16.68
C ASN A 203 -0.27 9.53 16.27
N ASP A 204 0.75 9.38 17.12
CA ASP A 204 2.09 9.90 16.84
C ASP A 204 2.78 9.06 15.76
N VAL A 205 2.55 7.73 15.77
CA VAL A 205 3.02 6.82 14.72
C VAL A 205 2.35 7.14 13.38
N PHE A 206 1.05 7.42 13.39
CA PHE A 206 0.29 7.79 12.21
C PHE A 206 0.72 9.15 11.66
N ASP A 207 1.02 10.12 12.53
CA ASP A 207 1.58 11.41 12.11
C ASP A 207 2.97 11.27 11.50
N LEU A 208 3.82 10.40 12.05
CA LEU A 208 5.10 10.05 11.43
C LEU A 208 4.89 9.43 10.04
N ALA A 209 3.89 8.55 9.87
CA ALA A 209 3.56 7.98 8.55
C ALA A 209 3.14 9.08 7.55
N ILE A 210 2.34 10.07 7.98
CA ILE A 210 1.97 11.23 7.15
C ILE A 210 3.20 12.03 6.73
N GLU A 211 4.12 12.30 7.66
CA GLU A 211 5.35 13.05 7.36
C GLU A 211 6.26 12.27 6.40
N ASN A 212 6.39 10.95 6.59
CA ASN A 212 7.10 10.06 5.66
C ASN A 212 6.49 10.08 4.26
N ILE A 213 5.15 10.01 4.15
CA ILE A 213 4.44 10.11 2.86
C ILE A 213 4.79 11.44 2.18
N LYS A 214 4.71 12.58 2.88
CA LYS A 214 5.06 13.90 2.32
C LYS A 214 6.52 13.95 1.87
N TYR A 215 7.43 13.42 2.68
CA TYR A 215 8.85 13.39 2.41
C TYR A 215 9.15 12.62 1.11
N TYR A 216 8.67 11.37 1.01
CA TYR A 216 8.91 10.55 -0.17
C TYR A 216 8.17 11.05 -1.42
N ILE A 217 6.95 11.59 -1.28
CA ILE A 217 6.25 12.25 -2.40
C ILE A 217 7.08 13.44 -2.92
N THR A 218 7.68 14.23 -2.03
CA THR A 218 8.54 15.34 -2.42
C THR A 218 9.78 14.86 -3.19
N ILE A 219 10.39 13.76 -2.77
CA ILE A 219 11.53 13.15 -3.48
C ILE A 219 11.15 12.71 -4.88
N ILE A 220 10.05 11.96 -5.04
CA ILE A 220 9.62 11.49 -6.37
C ILE A 220 9.25 12.67 -7.28
N ALA A 221 8.59 13.70 -6.74
CA ALA A 221 8.22 14.90 -7.48
C ALA A 221 9.45 15.65 -7.98
N ASN A 222 10.43 15.89 -7.10
CA ASN A 222 11.68 16.55 -7.47
C ASN A 222 12.50 15.73 -8.47
N SER A 223 12.44 14.39 -8.40
CA SER A 223 13.14 13.53 -9.35
C SER A 223 12.53 13.56 -10.75
N ILE A 224 11.20 13.65 -10.83
CA ILE A 224 10.45 13.69 -12.09
C ILE A 224 10.51 15.09 -12.72
N PHE A 225 10.21 16.14 -11.95
CA PHE A 225 10.00 17.49 -12.47
C PHE A 225 11.21 18.42 -12.34
N SER A 226 12.24 18.03 -11.59
CA SER A 226 13.44 18.85 -11.35
C SER A 226 14.74 18.05 -11.47
N ASP A 227 14.69 16.85 -12.05
CA ASP A 227 15.84 15.98 -12.31
C ASP A 227 16.75 15.71 -11.10
N THR A 228 16.19 15.78 -9.88
CA THR A 228 16.95 15.53 -8.65
C THR A 228 17.18 14.03 -8.43
N PRO A 229 18.35 13.61 -7.91
CA PRO A 229 18.59 12.22 -7.54
C PRO A 229 17.60 11.72 -6.47
N CYS A 230 17.26 10.43 -6.52
CA CYS A 230 16.33 9.76 -5.59
C CYS A 230 17.01 8.58 -4.87
N ASP A 231 18.30 8.72 -4.53
CA ASP A 231 19.14 7.65 -3.96
C ASP A 231 18.65 7.16 -2.58
N VAL A 232 17.86 7.98 -1.90
CA VAL A 232 17.18 7.66 -0.62
C VAL A 232 16.07 6.62 -0.76
N ILE A 233 15.67 6.27 -1.98
CA ILE A 233 14.68 5.21 -2.23
C ILE A 233 15.41 3.86 -2.20
N CYS A 234 15.17 3.09 -1.15
CA CYS A 234 15.80 1.78 -0.93
C CYS A 234 14.85 0.63 -1.29
N ASN A 235 15.37 -0.60 -1.31
CA ASN A 235 14.55 -1.79 -1.50
C ASN A 235 14.05 -2.29 -0.14
N TRP A 236 12.87 -1.81 0.26
CA TRP A 236 12.25 -2.18 1.53
C TRP A 236 11.45 -3.48 1.45
N ASN A 237 11.55 -4.28 2.52
CA ASN A 237 10.57 -5.31 2.83
C ASN A 237 9.39 -4.66 3.56
N LEU A 238 8.24 -4.61 2.91
CA LEU A 238 7.10 -3.89 3.43
C LEU A 238 6.57 -4.47 4.75
N ASP A 239 6.64 -5.79 5.00
CA ASP A 239 6.18 -6.39 6.27
C ASP A 239 7.03 -6.02 7.49
N THR A 240 8.26 -5.57 7.27
CA THR A 240 9.21 -5.30 8.37
C THR A 240 9.66 -3.85 8.44
N GLY A 241 9.40 -3.07 7.38
CA GLY A 241 9.93 -1.72 7.15
C GLY A 241 11.45 -1.62 6.96
N LYS A 242 12.15 -2.76 6.89
CA LYS A 242 13.61 -2.80 6.77
C LYS A 242 14.05 -2.71 5.31
N ASP A 243 15.13 -1.96 5.06
CA ASP A 243 15.83 -1.94 3.78
C ASP A 243 16.75 -3.18 3.59
N GLU A 244 17.43 -3.24 2.45
CA GLU A 244 18.39 -4.30 2.12
C GLU A 244 19.60 -4.40 3.09
N THR A 245 19.82 -3.39 3.92
CA THR A 245 20.87 -3.35 4.96
C THR A 245 20.32 -3.63 6.36
N ASN A 246 19.05 -4.03 6.47
CA ASN A 246 18.29 -4.23 7.71
C ASN A 246 18.03 -2.95 8.53
N LYS A 247 17.99 -1.79 7.89
CA LYS A 247 17.70 -0.50 8.55
C LYS A 247 16.25 -0.06 8.40
N LEU A 248 15.73 0.57 9.45
CA LEU A 248 14.39 1.17 9.48
C LEU A 248 14.47 2.63 9.03
N THR A 249 14.77 2.87 7.74
CA THR A 249 15.05 4.22 7.21
C THR A 249 13.94 5.26 7.46
N ALA A 250 12.68 4.82 7.55
CA ALA A 250 11.53 5.65 7.89
C ALA A 250 11.50 6.17 9.35
N TRP A 251 12.42 5.67 10.18
CA TRP A 251 12.55 6.00 11.60
C TRP A 251 13.91 6.67 11.93
N GLU A 252 14.70 7.02 10.92
CA GLU A 252 16.06 7.58 11.07
C GLU A 252 16.16 9.10 10.88
N HIS A 253 15.09 9.79 10.50
CA HIS A 253 15.11 11.22 10.14
C HIS A 253 14.20 12.08 11.02
#